data_AF-A0A841EQ12-F1
#
_entry.id   AF-A0A841EQ12-F1
#
_cell.length_a   1.000
_cell.length_b   1.000
_cell.length_c   1.000
_cell.angle_alpha   90.00
_cell.angle_beta   90.00
_cell.angle_gamma   90.00
#
_symmetry.space_group_name_H-M   'P 1'
#
loop_
_entity.id
_entity.type
_entity.pdbx_description
1 polymer ?
#
loop_
_entity_poly.entity_id
_entity_poly.type
_entity_poly.pdbx_seq_one_letter_code
_entity_poly.pdbx_strand_id
1 'polypeptide(L)'
;MLSSHDHKLTIPFADDRTDRDSAIRAMQEMIGPRYQIRWFMESLGNDTLAFLLLSTEQWAELEKQFGKEKLEFHFQPITSESVMFSLDMDEVFGLIETRQKVRTSE
;
A
#
# COMPACT_ATOMS: atom_id res chain seq x y z
N MET A 1 19.21 -2.98 -4.49
CA MET A 1 19.48 -3.35 -3.08
C MET A 1 19.05 -2.19 -2.21
N LEU A 2 18.26 -2.45 -1.18
CA LEU A 2 17.88 -1.48 -0.16
C LEU A 2 18.74 -1.70 1.08
N SER A 3 19.24 -0.63 1.70
CA SER A 3 20.09 -0.74 2.88
C SER A 3 19.81 0.36 3.91
N SER A 4 19.76 -0.02 5.18
CA SER A 4 19.68 0.88 6.33
C SER A 4 20.50 0.30 7.48
N HIS A 5 21.53 1.03 7.94
CA HIS A 5 22.51 0.54 8.93
C HIS A 5 23.04 -0.86 8.55
N ASP A 6 22.85 -1.86 9.42
CA ASP A 6 23.29 -3.25 9.20
C ASP A 6 22.27 -4.10 8.41
N HIS A 7 21.10 -3.55 8.07
CA HIS A 7 20.08 -4.25 7.28
C HIS A 7 20.30 -4.03 5.79
N LYS A 8 20.36 -5.13 5.05
CA LYS A 8 20.40 -5.15 3.58
C LYS A 8 19.33 -6.09 3.05
N LEU A 9 18.54 -5.60 2.10
CA LEU A 9 17.52 -6.38 1.41
C LEU A 9 17.79 -6.35 -0.09
N THR A 10 17.86 -7.54 -0.70
CA THR A 10 17.92 -7.68 -2.15
C THR A 10 16.51 -7.58 -2.69
N ILE A 11 16.26 -6.59 -3.55
CA ILE A 11 14.97 -6.44 -4.21
C ILE A 11 14.99 -7.33 -5.45
N PRO A 12 14.09 -8.32 -5.58
CA PRO A 12 14.00 -9.17 -6.76
C PRO A 12 13.26 -8.41 -7.86
N PHE A 13 13.90 -7.40 -8.44
CA PHE A 13 13.34 -6.73 -9.62
C PHE A 13 13.16 -7.75 -10.73
N ALA A 14 12.01 -7.70 -11.41
CA ALA A 14 11.85 -8.32 -12.72
C ALA A 14 12.86 -7.70 -13.72
N ASP A 15 13.02 -8.32 -14.90
CA ASP A 15 13.89 -7.77 -15.97
C ASP A 15 13.48 -6.34 -16.39
N ASP A 16 12.27 -5.92 -16.05
CA ASP A 16 11.83 -4.53 -16.11
C ASP A 16 12.40 -3.70 -14.95
N ARG A 17 13.23 -2.72 -15.30
CA ARG A 17 13.86 -1.76 -14.38
C ARG A 17 12.87 -0.80 -13.70
N THR A 18 11.58 -0.90 -14.01
CA THR A 18 10.51 -0.02 -13.49
C THR A 18 9.50 -0.72 -12.57
N ASP A 19 9.83 -1.89 -12.03
CA ASP A 19 9.00 -2.60 -11.03
C ASP A 19 8.96 -1.84 -9.69
N ARG A 20 8.07 -0.83 -9.67
CA ARG A 20 7.75 0.03 -8.53
C ARG A 20 7.06 -0.75 -7.42
N ASP A 21 6.30 -1.78 -7.77
CA ASP A 21 5.59 -2.61 -6.79
C ASP A 21 6.58 -3.36 -5.90
N SER A 22 7.58 -4.01 -6.49
CA SER A 22 8.62 -4.69 -5.72
C SER A 22 9.45 -3.73 -4.85
N ALA A 23 9.70 -2.51 -5.32
CA ALA A 23 10.40 -1.51 -4.52
C ALA A 23 9.62 -1.09 -3.26
N ILE A 24 8.32 -0.83 -3.39
CA ILE A 24 7.46 -0.45 -2.26
C ILE A 24 7.29 -1.63 -1.29
N ARG A 25 7.08 -2.86 -1.78
CA ARG A 25 7.01 -4.06 -0.95
C ARG A 25 8.29 -4.30 -0.15
N ALA A 26 9.44 -4.20 -0.82
CA ALA A 26 10.75 -4.31 -0.18
C ALA A 26 10.98 -3.22 0.87
N MET A 27 10.52 -1.98 0.61
CA MET A 27 10.60 -0.91 1.59
C MET A 27 9.73 -1.20 2.82
N GLN A 28 8.49 -1.66 2.63
CA GLN A 28 7.62 -2.08 3.72
C GLN A 28 8.25 -3.20 4.56
N GLU A 29 8.85 -4.21 3.92
CA GLU A 29 9.54 -5.30 4.60
C GLU A 29 10.68 -4.77 5.49
N MET A 30 11.47 -3.83 4.98
CA MET A 30 12.64 -3.29 5.70
C MET A 30 12.25 -2.45 6.93
N ILE A 31 11.16 -1.70 6.88
CA ILE A 31 10.78 -0.75 7.94
C ILE A 31 9.81 -1.36 8.97
N GLY A 32 9.19 -2.50 8.64
CA GLY A 32 8.38 -3.28 9.55
C GLY A 32 9.23 -3.92 10.67
N PRO A 33 8.64 -4.23 11.84
CA PRO A 33 7.27 -3.92 12.24
C PRO A 33 7.12 -2.52 12.85
N ARG A 34 8.17 -1.69 12.86
CA ARG A 34 8.15 -0.37 13.53
C ARG A 34 7.28 0.64 12.78
N TYR A 35 7.33 0.60 11.45
CA TYR A 35 6.55 1.46 10.58
C TYR A 35 5.75 0.66 9.55
N GLN A 36 4.67 1.26 9.08
CA GLN A 36 3.84 0.70 8.03
C GLN A 36 3.48 1.77 7.01
N ILE A 37 3.73 1.45 5.74
CA ILE A 37 3.23 2.12 4.55
C ILE A 37 1.82 1.58 4.29
N ARG A 38 0.87 2.49 4.10
CA ARG A 38 -0.45 2.16 3.56
C ARG A 38 -0.73 2.98 2.31
N TRP A 39 -1.33 2.36 1.30
CA TRP A 39 -1.76 3.01 0.08
C TRP A 39 -3.05 3.79 0.34
N PHE A 40 -3.05 5.08 0.02
CA PHE A 40 -4.25 5.89 0.06
C PHE A 40 -5.14 5.56 -1.13
N MET A 41 -6.20 4.80 -0.88
CA MET A 41 -7.01 4.16 -1.93
C MET A 41 -7.82 5.13 -2.78
N GLU A 42 -8.04 6.38 -2.36
CA GLU A 42 -8.65 7.40 -3.23
C GLU A 42 -7.71 7.84 -4.36
N SER A 43 -6.41 7.48 -4.29
CA SER A 43 -5.48 7.68 -5.41
C SER A 43 -5.50 6.55 -6.44
N LEU A 44 -6.27 5.48 -6.21
CA LEU A 44 -6.43 4.38 -7.17
C LEU A 44 -6.95 4.89 -8.52
N GLY A 45 -6.22 4.57 -9.59
CA GLY A 45 -6.54 5.00 -10.95
C GLY A 45 -6.15 6.44 -11.30
N ASN A 46 -5.53 7.18 -10.36
CA ASN A 46 -4.92 8.47 -10.66
C ASN A 46 -3.56 8.28 -11.34
N ASP A 47 -3.08 9.32 -12.03
CA ASP A 47 -1.74 9.35 -12.63
C ASP A 47 -0.61 9.25 -11.57
N THR A 48 -0.92 9.66 -10.33
CA THR A 48 -0.05 9.67 -9.17
C THR A 48 -0.71 8.93 -8.00
N LEU A 49 -0.08 7.83 -7.57
CA LEU A 49 -0.47 7.11 -6.35
C LEU A 49 0.09 7.77 -5.09
N ALA A 50 -0.70 7.80 -4.02
CA ALA A 50 -0.33 8.41 -2.75
C ALA A 50 -0.20 7.36 -1.64
N PHE A 51 0.83 7.49 -0.81
CA PHE A 51 1.09 6.56 0.30
C PHE A 51 1.28 7.33 1.60
N LEU A 52 0.91 6.71 2.71
CA LEU A 52 1.13 7.25 4.05
C LEU A 52 2.01 6.30 4.86
N LEU A 53 3.08 6.84 5.44
CA LEU A 53 3.99 6.14 6.34
C LEU A 53 3.75 6.63 7.78
N LEU A 54 3.38 5.73 8.67
CA LEU A 54 3.27 6.01 10.11
C LEU A 54 3.89 4.87 10.92
N SER A 55 4.16 5.13 12.20
CA SER A 55 4.53 4.05 13.12
C SER A 55 3.34 3.12 13.37
N THR A 56 3.63 1.89 13.76
CA THR A 56 2.58 0.92 14.14
C THR A 56 1.72 1.43 15.30
N GLU A 57 2.30 2.22 16.22
CA GLU A 57 1.56 2.85 17.32
C GLU A 57 0.58 3.93 16.81
N GLN A 58 1.02 4.76 15.85
CA GLN A 58 0.16 5.77 15.24
C GLN A 58 -0.99 5.14 14.46
N TRP A 59 -0.74 4.05 13.73
CA TRP A 59 -1.79 3.28 13.08
C TRP A 59 -2.78 2.68 14.08
N ALA A 60 -2.29 2.07 15.17
CA ALA A 60 -3.14 1.52 16.22
C ALA A 60 -4.03 2.60 16.88
N GLU A 61 -3.52 3.83 17.03
CA GLU A 61 -4.30 4.96 17.54
C GLU A 61 -5.40 5.37 16.55
N LEU A 62 -5.09 5.47 15.26
CA LEU A 62 -6.09 5.74 14.22
C LEU A 62 -7.16 4.64 14.13
N GLU A 63 -6.77 3.38 14.28
CA GLU A 63 -7.71 2.25 14.29
C GLU A 63 -8.67 2.31 15.49
N LYS A 64 -8.19 2.74 16.67
CA LYS A 64 -9.06 2.99 17.83
C LYS A 64 -10.04 4.15 17.60
N GLN A 65 -9.61 5.20 16.90
CA GLN A 65 -10.41 6.40 16.66
C GLN A 65 -11.48 6.21 15.58
N PHE A 66 -11.13 5.55 14.47
CA PHE A 66 -11.98 5.48 13.28
C PHE A 66 -12.53 4.08 12.99
N GLY A 67 -12.05 3.06 13.70
CA GLY A 67 -12.35 1.67 13.41
C GLY A 67 -11.44 1.11 12.31
N LYS A 68 -11.06 -0.16 12.47
CA LYS A 68 -10.14 -0.86 11.56
C LYS A 68 -10.66 -0.91 10.12
N GLU A 69 -11.92 -1.30 9.93
CA GLU A 69 -12.52 -1.49 8.60
C GLU A 69 -12.52 -0.20 7.79
N LYS A 70 -12.99 0.90 8.39
CA LYS A 70 -13.00 2.22 7.75
C LYS A 70 -11.59 2.69 7.41
N LEU A 71 -10.64 2.46 8.31
CA LEU A 71 -9.26 2.87 8.10
C LEU A 71 -8.60 2.07 6.98
N GLU A 72 -8.76 0.75 6.96
CA GLU A 72 -8.23 -0.13 5.91
C GLU A 72 -8.92 0.09 4.56
N PHE A 73 -10.20 0.50 4.56
CA PHE A 73 -10.90 0.88 3.34
C PHE A 73 -10.23 2.07 2.64
N HIS A 74 -9.81 3.11 3.38
CA HIS A 74 -9.16 4.30 2.81
C HIS A 74 -7.63 4.18 2.73
N PHE A 75 -7.01 3.44 3.63
CA PHE A 75 -5.57 3.25 3.74
C PHE A 75 -5.25 1.75 3.76
N GLN A 76 -5.05 1.16 2.59
CA GLN A 76 -4.82 -0.27 2.47
C GLN A 76 -3.37 -0.63 2.82
N PRO A 77 -3.11 -1.58 3.74
CA PRO A 77 -1.75 -2.03 4.05
C PRO A 77 -1.01 -2.59 2.83
N ILE A 78 0.29 -2.28 2.73
CA ILE A 78 1.17 -2.93 1.75
C ILE A 78 1.55 -4.33 2.26
N THR A 79 1.37 -5.34 1.40
CA THR A 79 1.68 -6.75 1.65
C THR A 79 2.55 -7.32 0.53
N SER A 80 3.06 -8.55 0.68
CA SER A 80 3.81 -9.23 -0.40
C SER A 80 3.02 -9.38 -1.70
N GLU A 81 1.68 -9.42 -1.60
CA GLU A 81 0.78 -9.61 -2.73
C GLU A 81 0.21 -8.27 -3.26
N SER A 82 0.64 -7.13 -2.72
CA SER A 82 0.13 -5.83 -3.16
C SER A 82 0.58 -5.52 -4.58
N VAL A 83 -0.38 -5.31 -5.48
CA VAL A 83 -0.22 -4.85 -6.86
C VAL A 83 -0.76 -3.43 -6.92
N MET A 84 0.07 -2.45 -7.32
CA MET A 84 -0.30 -1.02 -7.24
C MET A 84 -0.09 -0.33 -8.59
N PHE A 85 1.10 -0.46 -9.16
CA PHE A 85 1.50 0.22 -10.41
C PHE A 85 1.37 -0.67 -11.65
N SER A 86 1.25 -1.99 -11.47
CA SER A 86 1.16 -2.95 -12.58
C SER A 86 -0.28 -3.38 -12.91
N LEU A 87 -1.28 -2.78 -12.26
CA LEU A 87 -2.69 -2.98 -12.60
C LEU A 87 -3.00 -2.41 -13.98
N ASP A 88 -3.73 -3.17 -14.78
CA ASP A 88 -4.27 -2.66 -16.05
C ASP A 88 -5.54 -1.80 -15.83
N MET A 89 -6.01 -1.15 -16.90
CA MET A 89 -7.15 -0.25 -16.80
C MET A 89 -8.44 -0.97 -16.38
N ASP A 90 -8.67 -2.20 -16.87
CA ASP A 90 -9.88 -2.97 -16.56
C ASP A 90 -9.87 -3.40 -15.09
N GLU A 91 -8.71 -3.82 -14.58
CA GLU A 91 -8.50 -4.13 -13.17
C GLU A 91 -8.72 -2.90 -12.27
N VAL A 92 -8.17 -1.74 -12.66
CA VAL A 92 -8.37 -0.48 -11.93
C VAL A 92 -9.85 -0.10 -11.88
N PHE A 93 -10.56 -0.13 -13.01
CA PHE A 93 -11.99 0.19 -13.03
C PHE A 93 -12.83 -0.81 -12.23
N GLY A 94 -12.53 -2.11 -12.34
CA GLY A 94 -13.21 -3.14 -11.55
C GLY A 94 -13.03 -2.95 -10.04
N LEU A 95 -11.84 -2.56 -9.59
CA LEU A 95 -11.58 -2.23 -8.19
C LEU A 95 -12.34 -0.97 -7.75
N ILE A 96 -12.35 0.09 -8.56
CA ILE A 96 -13.09 1.33 -8.27
C ILE A 96 -14.59 1.04 -8.13
N GLU A 97 -15.18 0.30 -9.06
CA GLU A 97 -16.60 -0.07 -9.00
C GLU A 97 -16.94 -0.90 -7.76
N THR A 98 -16.10 -1.88 -7.44
CA THR A 98 -16.29 -2.73 -6.24
C THR A 98 -16.28 -1.87 -4.97
N ARG A 99 -15.35 -0.92 -4.88
CA ARG A 99 -15.23 -0.01 -3.74
C ARG A 99 -16.39 0.98 -3.65
N GLN A 100 -16.89 1.47 -4.78
CA GLN A 100 -18.06 2.34 -4.82
C GLN A 100 -19.31 1.64 -4.28
N LYS A 101 -19.53 0.36 -4.64
CA LYS A 101 -20.65 -0.44 -4.14
C LYS A 101 -20.61 -0.61 -2.62
N VAL A 102 -19.42 -0.84 -2.06
CA VAL A 102 -19.21 -0.90 -0.60
C VAL A 102 -19.59 0.43 0.04
N ARG A 103 -19.10 1.55 -0.50
CA ARG A 103 -19.39 2.90 0.02
C ARG A 103 -20.88 3.29 -0.04
N THR A 104 -21.64 2.78 -1.01
CA THR A 104 -23.10 3.02 -1.10
C THR A 104 -23.93 2.10 -0.20
N SER A 105 -23.31 1.12 0.45
CA SER A 105 -23.97 0.16 1.35
C SER A 105 -23.81 0.53 2.84
N GLU A 106 -23.00 1.55 3.15
CA GLU A 106 -22.82 2.19 4.47
C GLU A 106 -23.81 3.34 4.68
#